data_AF-A0A8H5F263-F1
#
_entry.id   AF-A0A8H5F263-F1
#
_cell.length_a   1.000
_cell.length_b   1.000
_cell.length_c   1.000
_cell.angle_alpha   90.00
_cell.angle_beta   90.00
_cell.angle_gamma   90.00
#
_symmetry.space_group_name_H-M   'P 1'
#
loop_
_entity.id
_entity.type
_entity.pdbx_description
1 polymer ?
#
loop_
_entity_poly.entity_id
_entity_poly.type
_entity_poly.pdbx_seq_one_letter_code
_entity_poly.pdbx_strand_id
1 'polypeptide(L)'
;MATAYPSRLRSPPPPRPDSSQSAASVPRPKFDSPELLKAYMKKLLSSTLQTSAWPEPKERDRVKAWMKEIGERVKERMLEIQPRGFKYVVLTQVSENRGQGGRQESRSRT
;
A
#
# COMPACT_ATOMS: atom_id res chain seq x y z
N MET A 1 20.36 14.63 59.57
CA MET A 1 19.38 13.96 58.71
C MET A 1 19.80 14.14 57.26
N ALA A 2 20.28 13.08 56.61
CA ALA A 2 20.55 13.06 55.17
C ALA A 2 20.14 11.68 54.65
N THR A 3 19.06 11.62 53.88
CA THR A 3 18.53 10.38 53.29
C THR A 3 19.22 10.10 51.97
N ALA A 4 19.96 9.00 51.92
CA ALA A 4 20.51 8.42 50.70
C ALA A 4 19.38 7.75 49.88
N TYR A 5 19.32 8.01 48.58
CA TYR A 5 18.42 7.33 47.64
C TYR A 5 19.02 5.97 47.23
N PRO A 6 18.26 4.86 47.24
CA PRO A 6 18.76 3.59 46.75
C PRO A 6 18.79 3.53 45.23
N SER A 7 19.88 2.95 44.73
CA SER A 7 20.22 2.64 43.35
C SER A 7 19.09 1.93 42.60
N ARG A 8 18.62 2.54 41.50
CA ARG A 8 17.77 1.85 40.53
C ARG A 8 18.66 0.93 39.68
N LEU A 9 18.61 -0.37 39.97
CA LEU A 9 19.05 -1.44 39.07
C LEU A 9 18.28 -1.31 37.75
N ARG A 10 18.95 -0.82 36.70
CA ARG A 10 18.40 -0.78 35.34
C ARG A 10 18.96 -1.95 34.55
N SER A 11 18.08 -2.78 34.03
CA SER A 11 18.38 -3.94 33.18
C SER A 11 19.26 -3.53 31.98
N PRO A 12 20.19 -4.39 31.51
CA PRO A 12 20.98 -4.09 30.33
C PRO A 12 20.08 -3.92 29.10
N PRO A 13 20.37 -2.96 28.21
CA PRO A 13 19.61 -2.81 26.97
C PRO A 13 19.81 -4.04 26.06
N PRO A 14 18.80 -4.39 25.24
CA PRO A 14 18.95 -5.45 24.24
C PRO A 14 20.06 -5.09 23.24
N PRO A 15 20.78 -6.09 22.69
CA PRO A 15 21.84 -5.85 21.73
C PRO A 15 21.27 -5.13 20.50
N ARG A 16 21.83 -3.95 20.21
CA ARG A 16 21.57 -3.25 18.95
C ARG A 16 22.30 -4.03 17.85
N PRO A 17 21.67 -4.34 16.71
CA PRO A 17 22.40 -4.85 15.56
C PRO A 17 23.47 -3.83 15.19
N ASP A 18 24.71 -4.31 15.16
CA ASP A 18 25.92 -3.56 14.88
C ASP A 18 25.75 -2.79 13.56
N SER A 19 25.65 -1.47 13.68
CA SER A 19 25.54 -0.54 12.55
C SER A 19 26.92 -0.31 11.93
N SER A 20 27.52 -1.38 11.40
CA SER A 20 28.71 -1.33 10.54
C SER A 20 28.50 -2.03 9.20
N GLN A 21 27.25 -2.16 8.73
CA GLN A 21 27.02 -2.46 7.33
C GLN A 21 27.04 -1.16 6.53
N SER A 22 28.24 -0.85 6.03
CA SER A 22 28.49 0.17 5.01
C SER A 22 27.32 0.23 4.03
N ALA A 23 26.64 1.37 4.02
CA ALA A 23 25.58 1.67 3.06
C ALA A 23 26.18 1.87 1.67
N ALA A 24 26.69 0.79 1.07
CA ALA A 24 26.77 0.69 -0.38
C ALA A 24 25.33 0.89 -0.86
N SER A 25 25.09 1.96 -1.62
CA SER A 25 23.78 2.27 -2.19
C SER A 25 23.39 1.17 -3.17
N VAL A 26 22.85 0.06 -2.67
CA VAL A 26 22.21 -0.97 -3.50
C VAL A 26 21.09 -0.26 -4.24
N PRO A 27 21.09 -0.24 -5.59
CA PRO A 27 20.01 0.36 -6.35
C PRO A 27 18.69 -0.26 -5.90
N ARG A 28 17.74 0.58 -5.49
CA ARG A 28 16.42 0.08 -5.10
C ARG A 28 15.82 -0.67 -6.29
N PRO A 29 15.29 -1.88 -6.10
CA PRO A 29 14.59 -2.59 -7.15
C PRO A 29 13.53 -1.68 -7.77
N LYS A 30 13.43 -1.69 -9.10
CA LYS A 30 12.40 -0.95 -9.85
C LYS A 30 11.46 -1.94 -10.52
N PHE A 31 10.18 -1.59 -10.58
CA PHE A 31 9.19 -2.42 -11.24
C PHE A 31 9.29 -2.17 -12.74
N ASP A 32 9.74 -3.17 -13.49
CA ASP A 32 10.19 -2.98 -14.88
C ASP A 32 9.05 -3.00 -15.91
N SER A 33 7.82 -3.30 -15.47
CA SER A 33 6.66 -3.47 -16.36
C SER A 33 5.43 -2.64 -15.97
N PRO A 34 5.58 -1.32 -15.72
CA PRO A 34 4.46 -0.46 -15.33
C PRO A 34 3.41 -0.34 -16.44
N GLU A 35 3.80 -0.38 -17.70
CA GLU A 35 2.86 -0.24 -18.84
C GLU A 35 1.95 -1.46 -19.00
N LEU A 36 2.48 -2.68 -18.80
CA LEU A 36 1.66 -3.90 -18.80
C LEU A 36 0.62 -3.87 -17.68
N LEU A 37 1.01 -3.42 -16.49
CA LEU A 37 0.10 -3.26 -15.36
C LEU A 37 -0.97 -2.19 -15.66
N LYS A 38 -0.58 -1.02 -16.18
CA LYS A 38 -1.51 0.06 -16.56
C LYS A 38 -2.53 -0.39 -17.60
N ALA A 39 -2.09 -1.09 -18.66
CA ALA A 39 -2.98 -1.59 -19.71
C ALA A 39 -4.00 -2.60 -19.13
N TYR A 40 -3.54 -3.51 -18.27
CA TYR A 40 -4.41 -4.43 -17.55
C TYR A 40 -5.42 -3.69 -16.65
N MET A 41 -4.96 -2.72 -15.85
CA MET A 41 -5.82 -1.94 -14.96
C MET A 41 -6.91 -1.21 -15.73
N LYS A 42 -6.59 -0.57 -16.86
CA LYS A 42 -7.58 0.08 -17.73
C LYS A 42 -8.65 -0.91 -18.19
N LYS A 43 -8.24 -2.08 -18.69
CA LYS A 43 -9.16 -3.13 -19.14
C LYS A 43 -10.05 -3.63 -17.99
N LEU A 44 -9.45 -3.90 -16.83
CA LEU A 44 -10.15 -4.38 -15.63
C LEU A 44 -11.20 -3.37 -15.16
N LEU A 45 -10.82 -2.10 -14.99
CA LEU A 45 -11.73 -1.05 -14.57
C LEU A 45 -12.89 -0.88 -15.55
N SER A 46 -12.61 -0.91 -16.85
CA SER A 46 -13.66 -0.88 -17.88
C SER A 46 -14.60 -2.08 -17.72
N SER A 47 -14.08 -3.30 -17.62
CA SER A 47 -14.92 -4.50 -17.51
C SER A 47 -15.77 -4.55 -16.23
N THR A 48 -15.29 -3.98 -15.12
CA THR A 48 -15.97 -4.03 -13.83
C THR A 48 -16.95 -2.86 -13.63
N LEU A 49 -16.64 -1.67 -14.15
CA LEU A 49 -17.36 -0.44 -13.80
C LEU A 49 -18.05 0.26 -14.99
N GLN A 50 -17.70 -0.04 -16.24
CA GLN A 50 -18.19 0.72 -17.40
C GLN A 50 -19.71 0.69 -17.57
N THR A 51 -20.35 -0.43 -17.23
CA THR A 51 -21.81 -0.59 -17.31
C THR A 51 -22.49 -0.44 -15.95
N SER A 52 -21.73 -0.08 -14.91
CA SER A 52 -22.22 -0.03 -13.54
C SER A 52 -22.66 1.40 -13.19
N ALA A 53 -23.90 1.55 -12.74
CA ALA A 53 -24.35 2.80 -12.12
C ALA A 53 -23.89 2.87 -10.66
N TRP A 54 -23.75 4.08 -10.13
CA TRP A 54 -23.44 4.25 -8.71
C TRP A 54 -24.56 3.61 -7.86
N PRO A 55 -24.26 2.67 -6.93
CA PRO A 55 -25.30 1.96 -6.21
C PRO A 55 -26.06 2.86 -5.23
N GLU A 56 -27.35 2.56 -5.06
CA GLU A 56 -28.18 3.20 -4.04
C GLU A 56 -27.64 2.93 -2.62
N PRO A 57 -28.02 3.73 -1.60
CA PRO A 57 -27.52 3.57 -0.24
C PRO A 57 -27.69 2.16 0.36
N LYS A 58 -28.71 1.41 -0.05
CA LYS A 58 -28.96 0.03 0.38
C LYS A 58 -28.01 -0.99 -0.25
N GLU A 59 -27.32 -0.62 -1.32
CA GLU A 59 -26.45 -1.50 -2.12
C GLU A 59 -24.97 -1.11 -1.99
N ARG A 60 -24.61 -0.34 -0.94
CA ARG A 60 -23.24 0.14 -0.70
C ARG A 60 -22.20 -0.99 -0.59
N ASP A 61 -22.61 -2.19 -0.22
CA ASP A 61 -21.71 -3.36 -0.19
C ASP A 61 -21.23 -3.77 -1.59
N ARG A 62 -21.95 -3.42 -2.66
CA ARG A 62 -21.46 -3.59 -4.03
C ARG A 62 -20.18 -2.79 -4.29
N VAL A 63 -20.12 -1.56 -3.78
CA VAL A 63 -18.91 -0.71 -3.94
C VAL A 63 -17.72 -1.36 -3.23
N LYS A 64 -17.93 -1.92 -2.03
CA LYS A 64 -16.88 -2.66 -1.30
C LYS A 64 -16.44 -3.91 -2.05
N ALA A 65 -17.39 -4.64 -2.66
CA ALA A 65 -17.09 -5.81 -3.48
C ALA A 65 -16.24 -5.44 -4.70
N TRP A 66 -16.58 -4.37 -5.41
CA TRP A 66 -15.75 -3.86 -6.52
C TRP A 66 -14.34 -3.49 -6.06
N MET A 67 -14.22 -2.74 -4.95
CA MET A 67 -12.91 -2.36 -4.40
C MET A 67 -12.05 -3.57 -4.07
N LYS A 68 -12.66 -4.60 -3.46
CA LYS A 68 -11.98 -5.86 -3.12
C LYS A 68 -11.54 -6.62 -4.36
N GLU A 69 -12.46 -6.87 -5.30
CA GLU A 69 -12.18 -7.61 -6.54
C GLU A 69 -11.08 -6.92 -7.36
N ILE A 70 -11.18 -5.60 -7.56
CA ILE A 70 -10.18 -4.82 -8.29
C ILE A 70 -8.83 -4.89 -7.58
N GLY A 71 -8.82 -4.72 -6.25
CA GLY A 71 -7.58 -4.75 -5.46
C GLY A 71 -6.87 -6.11 -5.53
N GLU A 72 -7.61 -7.21 -5.39
CA GLU A 72 -7.09 -8.57 -5.47
C GLU A 72 -6.52 -8.88 -6.85
N ARG A 73 -7.28 -8.59 -7.92
CA ARG A 73 -6.85 -8.84 -9.30
C ARG A 73 -5.61 -8.02 -9.70
N VAL A 74 -5.54 -6.75 -9.28
CA VAL A 74 -4.34 -5.93 -9.53
C VAL A 74 -3.14 -6.53 -8.78
N LYS A 75 -3.31 -6.95 -7.53
CA LYS A 75 -2.22 -7.55 -6.75
C LYS A 75 -1.74 -8.87 -7.33
N GLU A 76 -2.64 -9.75 -7.76
CA GLU A 76 -2.28 -10.98 -8.48
C GLU A 76 -1.49 -10.65 -9.74
N ARG A 77 -1.96 -9.68 -10.54
CA ARG A 77 -1.25 -9.29 -11.75
C ARG A 77 0.15 -8.72 -11.46
N MET A 78 0.34 -7.99 -10.37
CA MET A 78 1.68 -7.53 -9.95
C MET A 78 2.61 -8.71 -9.60
N LEU A 79 2.08 -9.75 -8.94
CA LEU A 79 2.83 -10.97 -8.62
C LEU A 79 3.16 -11.80 -9.86
N GLU A 80 2.25 -11.90 -10.84
CA GLU A 80 2.50 -12.57 -12.12
C GLU A 80 3.61 -11.88 -12.92
N ILE A 81 3.59 -10.56 -12.96
CA ILE A 81 4.60 -9.77 -13.68
C ILE A 81 5.96 -9.88 -13.00
N GLN A 82 6.01 -9.76 -11.67
CA GLN A 82 7.26 -9.79 -10.93
C GLN A 82 7.04 -10.40 -9.53
N PRO A 83 7.22 -11.71 -9.36
CA PRO A 83 6.85 -12.41 -8.12
C PRO A 83 7.79 -12.16 -6.95
N ARG A 84 8.98 -11.60 -7.19
CA ARG A 84 10.06 -11.44 -6.21
C ARG A 84 10.65 -10.03 -6.25
N GLY A 85 11.33 -9.64 -5.17
CA GLY A 85 12.02 -8.34 -5.06
C GLY A 85 11.17 -7.20 -4.51
N PHE A 86 9.86 -7.41 -4.32
CA PHE A 86 8.94 -6.39 -3.81
C PHE A 86 7.91 -6.95 -2.84
N LYS A 87 7.39 -6.08 -1.98
CA LYS A 87 6.14 -6.29 -1.24
C LYS A 87 5.05 -5.43 -1.86
N TYR A 88 3.99 -6.07 -2.35
CA TYR A 88 2.90 -5.39 -3.03
C TYR A 88 1.76 -5.02 -2.08
N VAL A 89 1.36 -3.75 -2.12
CA VAL A 89 0.18 -3.20 -1.45
C VAL A 89 -0.63 -2.45 -2.49
N VAL A 90 -1.92 -2.78 -2.59
CA VAL A 90 -2.86 -2.12 -3.51
C VAL A 90 -3.92 -1.43 -2.66
N LEU A 91 -4.11 -0.13 -2.89
CA LEU A 91 -5.18 0.65 -2.30
C LEU A 91 -6.16 1.02 -3.42
N THR A 92 -7.42 0.59 -3.28
CA THR A 92 -8.48 0.88 -4.24
C THR A 92 -9.46 1.86 -3.61
N GLN A 93 -9.76 2.96 -4.31
CA GLN A 93 -10.82 3.89 -3.93
C GLN A 93 -11.74 4.12 -5.13
N VAL A 94 -13.04 4.15 -4.86
CA VAL A 94 -14.10 4.43 -5.83
C VAL A 94 -15.01 5.47 -5.18
N SER A 95 -15.25 6.56 -5.88
CA SER A 95 -16.04 7.68 -5.40
C SER A 95 -17.05 8.11 -6.46
N GLU A 96 -18.23 8.52 -6.01
CA GLU A 96 -19.25 9.10 -6.88
C GLU A 96 -18.81 10.48 -7.35
N ASN A 97 -18.89 10.74 -8.64
CA ASN A 97 -18.66 12.08 -9.15
C ASN A 97 -19.90 12.96 -8.90
N ARG A 98 -19.83 13.81 -7.87
CA ARG A 98 -20.87 14.81 -7.56
C ARG A 98 -20.46 16.23 -7.92
N GLY A 99 -19.54 16.39 -8.88
CA GLY A 99 -18.93 17.68 -9.21
C GLY A 99 -17.98 18.21 -8.11
N GLN A 100 -17.56 17.34 -7.19
CA GLN A 100 -16.62 17.68 -6.14
C GLN A 100 -15.19 17.63 -6.70
N GLY A 101 -14.38 18.66 -6.42
CA GLY A 101 -12.95 18.61 -6.69
C GLY A 101 -12.26 17.57 -5.80
N GLY A 102 -11.62 16.57 -6.40
CA GLY A 102 -10.86 15.55 -5.66
C GLY A 102 -9.36 15.89 -5.59
N ARG A 103 -8.74 15.73 -4.42
CA ARG A 103 -7.27 15.72 -4.26
C ARG A 103 -6.85 14.47 -3.51
N GLN A 104 -5.96 13.69 -4.09
CA GLN A 104 -5.30 12.57 -3.40
C GLN A 104 -3.82 12.88 -3.27
N GLU A 105 -3.32 12.90 -2.03
CA GLU A 105 -1.90 13.07 -1.73
C GLU A 105 -1.38 11.77 -1.13
N SER A 106 -0.34 11.21 -1.73
CA SER A 106 0.37 10.05 -1.20
C SER A 106 1.85 10.39 -1.10
N ARG A 107 2.37 10.45 0.13
CA ARG A 107 3.80 10.65 0.37
C ARG A 107 4.53 9.33 0.20
N SER A 108 5.39 9.26 -0.82
CA SER A 108 6.41 8.21 -0.92
C SER A 108 7.54 8.57 0.05
N ARG A 109 7.85 7.69 1.00
CA ARG A 109 9.01 7.84 1.87
C ARG A 109 10.25 7.49 1.04
N THR A 110 10.91 8.51 0.48
CA THR A 110 12.23 8.40 -0.16
C THR A 110 13.29 8.04 0.86
#